data_AF-A0A832L7D9-F1
#
_entry.id   AF-A0A832L7D9-F1
#
_cell.length_a   1.000
_cell.length_b   1.000
_cell.length_c   1.000
_cell.angle_alpha   90.00
_cell.angle_beta   90.00
_cell.angle_gamma   90.00
#
_symmetry.space_group_name_H-M   'P 1'
#
loop_
_entity.id
_entity.type
_entity.pdbx_description
1 polymer ?
#
loop_
_entity_poly.entity_id
_entity_poly.type
_entity_poly.pdbx_seq_one_letter_code
_entity_poly.pdbx_strand_id
1 'polypeptide(L)'
;MESKSTFTFFFFLASLVLVTGCNKDEPDPLHMLGALKFDIPSYSYPGETFLVEATGITRPEGDSVIYTFQGKHFTPDSIVAKSVQITVPDSLGTFTLTLTASAEGYTKSMTSRTTTVIHRFFTVIVEGFQPTNDSITDPRDNKVYYYKRYGNLDWFIQNLNWNGAGLTYSNVLALGTILGGLYTWDQAISGEDTPMAPAGQFNGLGAGPRGVCPPGWTIPTAEDWADLATTVSGTPMGFLDPWNGLGEVFAVDAKVNGNKLWKYHPDNEKTNIIGWNALPAGYAILSGETFSGYGQTSFWWSASSDGNKGYYRLIHYAVDRFSCASADKSAVYASVRCVRKAEDSSQNE
;
A
#
# COMPACT_ATOMS: atom_id res chain seq x y z
N MET A 1 -70.83 10.57 74.91
CA MET A 1 -70.04 11.18 73.82
C MET A 1 -68.78 11.72 74.47
N GLU A 2 -67.85 10.83 74.79
CA GLU A 2 -66.69 11.14 75.62
C GLU A 2 -65.52 11.60 74.75
N SER A 3 -65.19 12.87 74.93
CA SER A 3 -63.90 13.47 74.63
C SER A 3 -63.10 13.48 75.93
N LYS A 4 -61.84 13.04 75.87
CA LYS A 4 -60.76 13.67 76.65
C LYS A 4 -59.38 13.28 76.13
N SER A 5 -58.69 14.34 75.73
CA SER A 5 -57.24 14.52 75.60
C SER A 5 -56.45 13.94 76.78
N THR A 6 -55.28 13.36 76.50
CA THR A 6 -54.09 13.61 77.34
C THR A 6 -52.80 13.49 76.51
N PHE A 7 -52.02 14.56 76.55
CA PHE A 7 -50.69 14.72 75.98
C PHE A 7 -49.67 14.13 76.97
N THR A 8 -48.68 13.36 76.53
CA THR A 8 -47.54 12.96 77.38
C THR A 8 -46.25 13.03 76.59
N PHE A 9 -45.39 13.94 77.04
CA PHE A 9 -44.04 14.21 76.55
C PHE A 9 -43.10 13.10 77.04
N PHE A 10 -42.32 12.49 76.14
CA PHE A 10 -41.17 11.65 76.53
C PHE A 10 -39.93 12.11 75.78
N PHE A 11 -38.95 12.54 76.57
CA PHE A 11 -37.55 12.79 76.19
C PHE A 11 -36.96 11.52 75.58
N PHE A 12 -36.31 11.63 74.41
CA PHE A 12 -35.39 10.60 73.93
C PHE A 12 -34.01 11.18 73.65
N LEU A 13 -33.04 10.53 74.30
CA LEU A 13 -31.63 10.81 74.39
C LEU A 13 -30.96 10.53 73.05
N ALA A 14 -30.32 11.53 72.43
CA ALA A 14 -29.54 11.34 71.22
C ALA A 14 -28.15 10.77 71.55
N SER A 15 -27.95 9.48 71.31
CA SER A 15 -26.65 8.83 71.38
C SER A 15 -25.86 9.08 70.09
N LEU A 16 -24.74 9.80 70.22
CA LEU A 16 -23.72 9.98 69.20
C LEU A 16 -23.07 8.63 68.85
N VAL A 17 -23.23 8.16 67.62
CA VAL A 17 -22.41 7.07 67.06
C VAL A 17 -21.47 7.69 66.04
N LEU A 18 -20.20 7.85 66.42
CA LEU A 18 -19.12 8.19 65.50
C LEU A 18 -18.80 6.94 64.67
N VAL A 19 -19.36 6.88 63.46
CA VAL A 19 -18.88 5.94 62.45
C VAL A 19 -17.66 6.61 61.79
N THR A 20 -16.47 6.24 62.23
CA THR A 20 -15.23 6.54 61.51
C THR A 20 -15.21 5.73 60.22
N GLY A 21 -15.84 6.27 59.19
CA GLY A 21 -15.62 5.84 57.82
C GLY A 21 -14.22 6.24 57.39
N CYS A 22 -13.31 5.28 57.27
CA CYS A 22 -12.08 5.47 56.53
C CYS A 22 -12.43 5.57 55.03
N ASN A 23 -12.81 6.75 54.57
CA ASN A 23 -12.63 7.09 53.17
C ASN A 23 -11.12 7.23 52.97
N LYS A 24 -10.46 6.16 52.54
CA LYS A 24 -9.23 6.34 51.78
C LYS A 24 -9.67 6.94 50.46
N ASP A 25 -9.64 8.26 50.37
CA ASP A 25 -9.66 8.97 49.09
C ASP A 25 -8.37 8.54 48.37
N GLU A 26 -8.44 7.45 47.61
CA GLU A 26 -7.38 7.14 46.65
C GLU A 26 -7.43 8.27 45.62
N PRO A 27 -6.35 9.07 45.48
CA PRO A 27 -6.33 10.13 44.50
C PRO A 27 -6.54 9.54 43.11
N ASP A 28 -7.35 10.19 42.29
CA ASP A 28 -7.57 9.78 40.90
C ASP A 28 -6.21 9.57 40.20
N PRO A 29 -6.01 8.45 39.50
CA PRO A 29 -4.75 8.16 38.85
C PRO A 29 -4.43 9.21 37.79
N LEU A 30 -3.20 9.70 37.79
CA LEU A 30 -2.73 10.70 36.83
C LEU A 30 -2.82 10.15 35.40
N HIS A 31 -2.98 11.04 34.42
CA HIS A 31 -2.92 10.65 33.01
C HIS A 31 -1.53 10.90 32.45
N MET A 32 -1.04 9.96 31.64
CA MET A 32 0.22 10.15 30.91
C MET A 32 0.06 11.28 29.88
N LEU A 33 1.07 12.11 29.73
CA LEU A 33 1.11 13.13 28.67
C LEU A 33 1.90 12.63 27.47
N GLY A 34 1.46 13.05 26.28
CA GLY A 34 2.01 12.62 25.00
C GLY A 34 1.21 11.50 24.33
N ALA A 35 1.50 11.26 23.06
CA ALA A 35 0.82 10.23 22.27
C ALA A 35 1.77 9.04 22.12
N LEU A 36 1.42 7.92 22.75
CA LEU A 36 2.18 6.67 22.64
C LEU A 36 2.25 6.21 21.17
N LYS A 37 3.46 5.94 20.69
CA LYS A 37 3.72 5.56 19.30
C LYS A 37 4.74 4.43 19.22
N PHE A 38 4.56 3.61 18.21
CA PHE A 38 5.55 2.72 17.63
C PHE A 38 5.15 2.47 16.18
N ASP A 39 6.10 1.98 15.39
CA ASP A 39 5.89 1.67 13.99
C ASP A 39 6.30 0.23 13.68
N ILE A 40 5.55 -0.38 12.77
CA ILE A 40 5.82 -1.68 12.15
C ILE A 40 5.22 -1.63 10.74
N PRO A 41 5.83 -2.26 9.72
CA PRO A 41 5.28 -2.21 8.37
C PRO A 41 3.86 -2.78 8.28
N SER A 42 3.00 -2.12 7.50
CA SER A 42 1.61 -2.56 7.28
C SER A 42 1.50 -3.89 6.54
N TYR A 43 2.54 -4.26 5.78
CA TYR A 43 2.72 -5.56 5.14
C TYR A 43 4.13 -6.09 5.39
N SER A 44 4.24 -7.41 5.51
CA SER A 44 5.51 -8.12 5.73
C SER A 44 5.46 -9.51 5.10
N TYR A 45 6.59 -10.20 5.09
CA TYR A 45 6.67 -11.60 4.73
C TYR A 45 6.83 -12.50 5.98
N PRO A 46 6.49 -13.79 5.87
CA PRO A 46 6.69 -14.77 6.93
C PRO A 46 8.08 -14.69 7.56
N GLY A 47 8.12 -14.62 8.90
CA GLY A 47 9.35 -14.68 9.69
C GLY A 47 10.25 -13.45 9.63
N GLU A 48 9.81 -12.34 9.01
CA GLU A 48 10.60 -11.09 9.04
C GLU A 48 10.69 -10.49 10.43
N THR A 49 11.82 -9.87 10.73
CA THR A 49 12.11 -9.28 12.03
C THR A 49 12.32 -7.77 11.90
N PHE A 50 11.69 -7.00 12.78
CA PHE A 50 11.71 -5.54 12.78
C PHE A 50 12.12 -5.00 14.15
N LEU A 51 12.97 -3.97 14.15
CA LEU A 51 13.24 -3.20 15.35
C LEU A 51 12.05 -2.27 15.60
N VAL A 52 11.36 -2.46 16.72
CA VAL A 52 10.25 -1.59 17.15
C VAL A 52 10.66 -0.78 18.36
N GLU A 53 10.24 0.49 18.39
CA GLU A 53 10.60 1.43 19.46
C GLU A 53 9.38 2.17 19.99
N ALA A 54 9.25 2.19 21.31
CA ALA A 54 8.23 2.92 22.03
C ALA A 54 8.64 4.39 22.19
N THR A 55 7.79 5.30 21.70
CA THR A 55 8.04 6.74 21.74
C THR A 55 6.79 7.54 22.09
N GLY A 56 6.96 8.85 22.31
CA GLY A 56 5.87 9.83 22.32
C GLY A 56 5.21 10.13 23.66
N ILE A 57 5.47 9.34 24.72
CA ILE A 57 5.14 9.73 26.10
C ILE A 57 6.17 10.74 26.60
N THR A 58 5.69 11.86 27.14
CA THR A 58 6.51 12.94 27.70
C THR A 58 6.37 13.06 29.22
N ARG A 59 5.27 12.57 29.81
CA ARG A 59 5.12 12.43 31.27
C ARG A 59 4.45 11.11 31.67
N PRO A 60 4.93 10.42 32.72
CA PRO A 60 6.04 10.81 33.61
C PRO A 60 7.41 10.78 32.92
N GLU A 61 8.37 11.54 33.48
CA GLU A 61 9.69 11.72 32.88
C GLU A 61 10.66 10.58 33.27
N GLY A 62 11.65 10.32 32.42
CA GLY A 62 12.70 9.33 32.66
C GLY A 62 12.27 7.86 32.53
N ASP A 63 12.93 6.98 33.26
CA ASP A 63 12.74 5.52 33.20
C ASP A 63 11.55 5.01 34.03
N SER A 64 10.67 5.92 34.44
CA SER A 64 9.47 5.61 35.23
C SER A 64 8.36 4.93 34.41
N VAL A 65 8.47 4.95 33.08
CA VAL A 65 7.51 4.33 32.16
C VAL A 65 8.00 2.96 31.72
N ILE A 66 7.21 1.94 32.04
CA ILE A 66 7.38 0.56 31.59
C ILE A 66 6.59 0.37 30.30
N TYR A 67 7.31 0.04 29.23
CA TYR A 67 6.75 -0.27 27.91
C TYR A 67 6.65 -1.77 27.71
N THR A 68 5.48 -2.26 27.32
CA THR A 68 5.24 -3.68 27.03
C THR A 68 4.67 -3.83 25.63
N PHE A 69 5.36 -4.57 24.77
CA PHE A 69 4.86 -5.01 23.48
C PHE A 69 4.19 -6.37 23.63
N GLN A 70 3.00 -6.55 23.05
CA GLN A 70 2.21 -7.78 23.14
C GLN A 70 1.52 -8.11 21.82
N GLY A 71 1.66 -9.35 21.37
CA GLY A 71 1.00 -9.89 20.20
C GLY A 71 1.16 -11.41 20.13
N LYS A 72 0.05 -12.15 20.30
CA LYS A 72 0.02 -13.61 20.48
C LYS A 72 0.83 -14.43 19.47
N HIS A 73 0.95 -13.95 18.23
CA HIS A 73 1.60 -14.66 17.14
C HIS A 73 3.01 -14.14 16.82
N PHE A 74 3.40 -13.02 17.43
CA PHE A 74 4.73 -12.45 17.26
C PHE A 74 5.74 -13.18 18.14
N THR A 75 7.02 -13.07 17.79
CA THR A 75 8.11 -13.58 18.63
C THR A 75 9.05 -12.44 18.99
N PRO A 76 9.23 -12.10 20.28
CA PRO A 76 8.48 -12.61 21.43
C PRO A 76 7.00 -12.19 21.39
N ASP A 77 6.13 -12.98 22.02
CA ASP A 77 4.68 -12.74 22.09
C ASP A 77 4.29 -11.70 23.15
N SER A 78 5.12 -11.53 24.17
CA SER A 78 5.09 -10.44 25.14
C SER A 78 6.51 -10.08 25.59
N ILE A 79 6.86 -8.79 25.57
CA ILE A 79 8.16 -8.33 26.04
C ILE A 79 8.10 -6.93 26.64
N VAL A 80 8.79 -6.73 27.77
CA VAL A 80 8.98 -5.43 28.40
C VAL A 80 10.28 -4.83 27.89
N ALA A 81 10.18 -3.81 27.05
CA ALA A 81 11.33 -3.13 26.45
C ALA A 81 10.90 -1.79 25.86
N LYS A 82 11.81 -0.81 25.85
CA LYS A 82 11.63 0.45 25.11
C LYS A 82 11.94 0.29 23.62
N SER A 83 12.91 -0.56 23.28
CA SER A 83 13.32 -0.88 21.91
C SER A 83 13.65 -2.37 21.84
N VAL A 84 13.11 -3.10 20.85
CA VAL A 84 13.22 -4.56 20.76
C VAL A 84 13.02 -5.06 19.32
N GLN A 85 13.70 -6.16 18.98
CA GLN A 85 13.46 -6.89 17.74
C GLN A 85 12.22 -7.79 17.87
N ILE A 86 11.26 -7.65 16.97
CA ILE A 86 10.05 -8.47 16.91
C ILE A 86 9.95 -9.16 15.57
N THR A 87 9.74 -10.48 15.61
CA THR A 87 9.52 -11.33 14.45
C THR A 87 8.01 -11.49 14.18
N VAL A 88 7.59 -11.27 12.94
CA VAL A 88 6.21 -11.49 12.50
C VAL A 88 5.90 -12.98 12.32
N PRO A 89 4.63 -13.40 12.37
CA PRO A 89 4.26 -14.81 12.26
C PRO A 89 4.67 -15.43 10.92
N ASP A 90 4.96 -16.74 10.91
CA ASP A 90 5.23 -17.48 9.67
C ASP A 90 3.97 -17.77 8.84
N SER A 91 2.78 -17.61 9.43
CA SER A 91 1.49 -17.82 8.78
C SER A 91 0.98 -16.55 8.09
N LEU A 92 0.33 -16.71 6.94
CA LEU A 92 -0.35 -15.61 6.25
C LEU A 92 -1.55 -15.10 7.07
N GLY A 93 -1.80 -13.79 7.02
CA GLY A 93 -2.93 -13.17 7.71
C GLY A 93 -2.62 -11.78 8.23
N THR A 94 -3.58 -11.16 8.89
CA THR A 94 -3.40 -9.86 9.54
C THR A 94 -3.24 -10.05 11.04
N PHE A 95 -2.15 -9.52 11.58
CA PHE A 95 -1.77 -9.67 12.98
C PHE A 95 -1.62 -8.31 13.64
N THR A 96 -2.04 -8.23 14.91
CA THR A 96 -2.00 -7.00 15.70
C THR A 96 -0.91 -7.08 16.74
N LEU A 97 -0.03 -6.09 16.75
CA LEU A 97 0.91 -5.81 17.83
C LEU A 97 0.38 -4.64 18.65
N THR A 98 0.39 -4.77 19.97
CA THR A 98 -0.07 -3.74 20.90
C THR A 98 1.08 -3.30 21.79
N LEU A 99 1.27 -1.99 21.90
CA LEU A 99 2.20 -1.36 22.84
C LEU A 99 1.40 -0.75 23.99
N THR A 100 1.79 -1.10 25.22
CA THR A 100 1.24 -0.53 26.45
C THR A 100 2.34 0.21 27.20
N ALA A 101 2.07 1.45 27.60
CA ALA A 101 2.87 2.21 28.56
C ALA A 101 2.20 2.20 29.93
N SER A 102 2.96 1.90 30.98
CA SER A 102 2.49 1.88 32.37
C SER A 102 3.50 2.55 33.29
N ALA A 103 3.00 3.28 34.30
CA ALA A 103 3.82 3.92 35.32
C ALA A 103 3.01 3.99 36.62
N GLU A 104 3.69 3.96 37.77
CA GLU A 104 3.05 3.99 39.08
C GLU A 104 2.27 5.30 39.29
N GLY A 105 1.02 5.20 39.75
CA GLY A 105 0.13 6.36 39.92
C GLY A 105 -0.44 6.92 38.62
N TYR A 106 -0.17 6.31 37.47
CA TYR A 106 -0.70 6.71 36.17
C TYR A 106 -1.65 5.67 35.56
N THR A 107 -2.69 6.15 34.89
CA THR A 107 -3.50 5.35 33.98
C THR A 107 -2.66 4.89 32.79
N LYS A 108 -2.79 3.61 32.40
CA LYS A 108 -2.07 3.04 31.25
C LYS A 108 -2.44 3.72 29.95
N SER A 109 -1.47 3.86 29.05
CA SER A 109 -1.68 4.28 27.66
C SER A 109 -1.43 3.10 26.73
N MET A 110 -2.23 2.96 25.66
CA MET A 110 -2.11 1.85 24.72
C MET A 110 -2.27 2.34 23.28
N THR A 111 -1.54 1.71 22.37
CA THR A 111 -1.72 1.86 20.93
C THR A 111 -1.43 0.53 20.24
N SER A 112 -2.02 0.32 19.07
CA SER A 112 -1.84 -0.91 18.29
C SER A 112 -1.48 -0.60 16.84
N ARG A 113 -0.80 -1.55 16.20
CA ARG A 113 -0.52 -1.56 14.77
C ARG A 113 -0.83 -2.94 14.22
N THR A 114 -1.24 -2.99 12.97
CA THR A 114 -1.50 -4.23 12.25
C THR A 114 -0.47 -4.42 11.16
N THR A 115 0.04 -5.63 11.00
CA THR A 115 0.81 -6.05 9.83
C THR A 115 0.09 -7.19 9.13
N THR A 116 0.04 -7.14 7.80
CA THR A 116 -0.52 -8.21 6.97
C THR A 116 0.64 -9.01 6.38
N VAL A 117 0.77 -10.25 6.83
CA VAL A 117 1.77 -11.21 6.34
C VAL A 117 1.25 -11.81 5.04
N ILE A 118 2.02 -11.64 3.96
CA ILE A 118 1.70 -12.11 2.61
C ILE A 118 2.76 -13.08 2.09
N HIS A 119 2.38 -13.92 1.11
CA HIS A 119 3.34 -14.80 0.45
C HIS A 119 4.42 -13.99 -0.29
N ARG A 120 5.56 -14.60 -0.64
CA ARG A 120 6.61 -13.96 -1.46
C ARG A 120 6.36 -14.06 -2.97
N PHE A 121 5.38 -14.85 -3.38
CA PHE A 121 5.08 -15.12 -4.80
C PHE A 121 3.78 -14.43 -5.19
N PHE A 122 3.87 -13.48 -6.13
CA PHE A 122 2.74 -12.67 -6.59
C PHE A 122 1.48 -13.47 -6.91
N THR A 123 1.61 -14.58 -7.66
CA THR A 123 0.47 -15.41 -8.09
C THR A 123 -0.22 -16.16 -6.95
N VAL A 124 0.44 -16.30 -5.80
CA VAL A 124 -0.17 -16.88 -4.58
C VAL A 124 -0.92 -15.81 -3.78
N ILE A 125 -0.51 -14.54 -3.90
CA ILE A 125 -1.04 -13.42 -3.08
C ILE A 125 -2.25 -12.79 -3.75
N VAL A 126 -2.19 -12.59 -5.08
CA VAL A 126 -3.16 -11.77 -5.82
C VAL A 126 -4.21 -12.67 -6.45
N GLU A 127 -5.26 -12.93 -5.67
CA GLU A 127 -6.45 -13.64 -6.13
C GLU A 127 -7.12 -12.85 -7.26
N GLY A 128 -7.57 -13.51 -8.32
CA GLY A 128 -8.22 -12.88 -9.48
C GLY A 128 -7.25 -12.44 -10.57
N PHE A 129 -5.94 -12.41 -10.33
CA PHE A 129 -4.95 -12.26 -11.39
C PHE A 129 -5.08 -13.38 -12.42
N GLN A 130 -5.08 -13.02 -13.70
CA GLN A 130 -5.16 -13.97 -14.82
C GLN A 130 -3.76 -14.10 -15.46
N PRO A 131 -2.93 -15.07 -15.04
CA PRO A 131 -1.63 -15.32 -15.66
C PRO A 131 -1.78 -15.86 -17.08
N THR A 132 -0.75 -15.67 -17.89
CA THR A 132 -0.54 -16.37 -19.16
C THR A 132 0.46 -17.51 -18.99
N ASN A 133 0.63 -18.35 -20.01
CA ASN A 133 1.72 -19.34 -20.03
C ASN A 133 3.07 -18.69 -20.33
N ASP A 134 3.04 -17.51 -20.95
CA ASP A 134 4.20 -16.76 -21.36
C ASP A 134 4.72 -15.87 -20.24
N SER A 135 5.98 -16.04 -19.88
CA SER A 135 6.64 -15.25 -18.85
C SER A 135 8.13 -15.10 -19.12
N ILE A 136 8.73 -14.11 -18.46
CA ILE A 136 10.17 -13.99 -18.35
C ILE A 136 10.58 -13.98 -16.89
N THR A 137 11.79 -14.43 -16.61
CA THR A 137 12.47 -14.17 -15.33
C THR A 137 13.44 -13.02 -15.56
N ASP A 138 13.27 -11.92 -14.84
CA ASP A 138 14.20 -10.80 -14.89
C ASP A 138 15.55 -11.23 -14.30
N PRO A 139 16.63 -11.26 -15.08
CA PRO A 139 17.93 -11.77 -14.62
C PRO A 139 18.57 -10.90 -13.53
N ARG A 140 18.07 -9.67 -13.33
CA ARG A 140 18.62 -8.72 -12.35
C ARG A 140 18.16 -9.03 -10.93
N ASP A 141 16.96 -9.58 -10.75
CA ASP A 141 16.36 -9.79 -9.42
C ASP A 141 15.55 -11.09 -9.28
N ASN A 142 15.56 -11.95 -10.29
CA ASN A 142 14.84 -13.23 -10.36
C ASN A 142 13.31 -13.12 -10.22
N LYS A 143 12.73 -11.93 -10.42
CA LYS A 143 11.27 -11.77 -10.42
C LYS A 143 10.70 -12.25 -11.76
N VAL A 144 9.57 -12.96 -11.68
CA VAL A 144 8.86 -13.48 -12.86
C VAL A 144 7.78 -12.49 -13.28
N TYR A 145 7.79 -12.11 -14.56
CA TYR A 145 6.79 -11.24 -15.18
C TYR A 145 6.09 -11.98 -16.30
N TYR A 146 4.76 -12.11 -16.19
CA TYR A 146 3.93 -12.67 -17.25
C TYR A 146 3.69 -11.60 -18.31
N TYR A 147 3.53 -12.04 -19.55
CA TYR A 147 3.23 -11.15 -20.66
C TYR A 147 2.17 -11.72 -21.60
N LYS A 148 1.52 -10.84 -22.34
CA LYS A 148 0.52 -11.19 -23.34
C LYS A 148 0.66 -10.30 -24.57
N ARG A 149 0.46 -10.87 -25.75
CA ARG A 149 0.40 -10.14 -27.01
C ARG A 149 -0.85 -9.26 -27.07
N TYR A 150 -0.66 -7.99 -27.39
CA TYR A 150 -1.70 -7.07 -27.83
C TYR A 150 -1.18 -6.33 -29.07
N GLY A 151 -1.85 -6.53 -30.20
CA GLY A 151 -1.43 -5.95 -31.47
C GLY A 151 -0.04 -6.41 -31.85
N ASN A 152 0.87 -5.46 -31.99
CA ASN A 152 2.24 -5.68 -32.45
C ASN A 152 3.24 -5.94 -31.31
N LEU A 153 2.79 -5.90 -30.06
CA LEU A 153 3.66 -5.89 -28.88
C LEU A 153 3.28 -6.95 -27.85
N ASP A 154 4.28 -7.51 -27.19
CA ASP A 154 4.09 -8.27 -25.96
C ASP A 154 4.11 -7.26 -24.81
N TRP A 155 3.10 -7.31 -23.94
CA TRP A 155 2.98 -6.43 -22.78
C TRP A 155 3.10 -7.20 -21.50
N PHE A 156 3.84 -6.66 -20.53
CA PHE A 156 3.70 -7.09 -19.15
C PHE A 156 2.27 -6.91 -18.68
N ILE A 157 1.71 -7.98 -18.11
CA ILE A 157 0.36 -7.97 -17.54
C ILE A 157 0.38 -7.73 -16.02
N GLN A 158 1.54 -7.47 -15.44
CA GLN A 158 1.70 -6.97 -14.08
C GLN A 158 2.68 -5.80 -14.06
N ASN A 159 2.62 -4.97 -13.03
CA ASN A 159 3.55 -3.85 -12.90
C ASN A 159 4.98 -4.35 -12.61
N LEU A 160 5.97 -3.72 -13.23
CA LEU A 160 7.38 -3.97 -12.94
C LEU A 160 7.67 -3.65 -11.46
N ASN A 161 8.45 -4.50 -10.79
CA ASN A 161 8.87 -4.32 -9.39
C ASN A 161 10.39 -4.47 -9.24
N TRP A 162 11.18 -3.84 -10.11
CA TRP A 162 12.63 -3.89 -10.03
C TRP A 162 13.15 -2.85 -9.01
N ASN A 163 13.91 -3.30 -8.00
CA ASN A 163 14.28 -2.48 -6.83
C ASN A 163 15.59 -1.69 -6.99
N GLY A 164 16.22 -1.68 -8.17
CA GLY A 164 17.43 -0.88 -8.40
C GLY A 164 17.18 0.61 -8.61
N ALA A 165 15.91 1.02 -8.72
CA ALA A 165 15.48 2.41 -8.73
C ALA A 165 14.06 2.52 -8.15
N GLY A 166 13.58 3.75 -7.98
CA GLY A 166 12.22 3.99 -7.51
C GLY A 166 11.99 3.58 -6.05
N LEU A 167 10.73 3.31 -5.73
CA LEU A 167 10.27 2.96 -4.38
C LEU A 167 9.04 2.04 -4.46
N THR A 168 8.59 1.54 -3.31
CA THR A 168 7.35 0.77 -3.18
C THR A 168 6.30 1.61 -2.45
N TYR A 169 5.02 1.29 -2.64
CA TYR A 169 3.94 2.06 -1.99
C TYR A 169 4.13 2.08 -0.47
N SER A 170 4.01 3.25 0.15
CA SER A 170 4.29 3.50 1.58
C SER A 170 5.69 3.10 2.04
N ASN A 171 6.65 2.94 1.12
CA ASN A 171 7.99 2.42 1.38
C ASN A 171 8.00 1.01 2.03
N VAL A 172 6.96 0.21 1.74
CA VAL A 172 6.83 -1.16 2.23
C VAL A 172 7.16 -2.16 1.12
N LEU A 173 8.30 -2.85 1.22
CA LEU A 173 8.78 -3.79 0.20
C LEU A 173 7.75 -4.87 -0.17
N ALA A 174 6.97 -5.34 0.80
CA ALA A 174 5.90 -6.32 0.57
C ALA A 174 4.79 -5.78 -0.36
N LEU A 175 4.47 -4.49 -0.30
CA LEU A 175 3.51 -3.87 -1.22
C LEU A 175 4.03 -3.82 -2.65
N GLY A 176 5.35 -3.75 -2.86
CA GLY A 176 5.93 -3.85 -4.21
C GLY A 176 5.61 -5.18 -4.90
N THR A 177 5.55 -6.28 -4.14
CA THR A 177 5.18 -7.59 -4.70
C THR A 177 3.75 -7.64 -5.18
N ILE A 178 2.83 -6.86 -4.58
CA ILE A 178 1.43 -6.79 -4.98
C ILE A 178 1.22 -5.76 -6.09
N LEU A 179 1.78 -4.57 -5.93
CA LEU A 179 1.44 -3.39 -6.73
C LEU A 179 2.49 -2.98 -7.77
N GLY A 180 3.69 -3.56 -7.71
CA GLY A 180 4.84 -3.11 -8.46
C GLY A 180 5.62 -1.99 -7.77
N GLY A 181 6.74 -1.63 -8.39
CA GLY A 181 7.52 -0.46 -8.06
C GLY A 181 6.90 0.81 -8.64
N LEU A 182 7.14 1.93 -7.97
CA LEU A 182 6.82 3.26 -8.44
C LEU A 182 8.13 3.99 -8.74
N TYR A 183 8.22 4.56 -9.93
CA TYR A 183 9.42 5.22 -10.44
C TYR A 183 9.06 6.65 -10.82
N THR A 184 9.96 7.61 -10.62
CA THR A 184 9.84 8.87 -11.35
C THR A 184 9.99 8.63 -12.85
N TRP A 185 9.53 9.54 -13.69
CA TRP A 185 9.75 9.39 -15.12
C TRP A 185 11.25 9.36 -15.43
N ASP A 186 12.04 10.23 -14.80
CA ASP A 186 13.50 10.25 -14.99
C ASP A 186 14.16 8.92 -14.59
N GLN A 187 13.73 8.32 -13.47
CA GLN A 187 14.17 6.99 -13.06
C GLN A 187 13.72 5.91 -14.04
N ALA A 188 12.45 5.94 -14.48
CA ALA A 188 11.88 4.96 -15.38
C ALA A 188 12.65 4.90 -16.72
N ILE A 189 13.07 6.05 -17.24
CA ILE A 189 13.79 6.17 -18.51
C ILE A 189 15.29 5.90 -18.37
N SER A 190 15.90 6.36 -17.28
CA SER A 190 17.36 6.20 -17.08
C SER A 190 17.73 4.81 -16.58
N GLY A 191 16.84 4.11 -15.87
CA GLY A 191 17.15 2.81 -15.28
C GLY A 191 18.29 2.89 -14.26
N GLU A 192 19.29 2.01 -14.42
CA GLU A 192 20.50 1.95 -13.58
C GLU A 192 21.45 3.14 -13.79
N ASP A 193 21.31 3.87 -14.91
CA ASP A 193 22.25 4.91 -15.33
C ASP A 193 21.88 6.30 -14.79
N THR A 194 21.28 6.40 -13.59
CA THR A 194 20.95 7.72 -13.01
C THR A 194 22.21 8.46 -12.51
N PRO A 195 22.48 9.73 -12.93
CA PRO A 195 21.70 10.56 -13.86
C PRO A 195 22.37 10.68 -15.24
N MET A 196 21.91 9.95 -16.25
CA MET A 196 21.84 10.37 -17.67
C MET A 196 21.30 9.27 -18.60
N ALA A 197 20.19 9.57 -19.27
CA ALA A 197 20.17 9.61 -20.73
C ALA A 197 19.47 10.92 -21.13
N PRO A 198 19.96 11.68 -22.13
CA PRO A 198 19.21 12.84 -22.61
C PRO A 198 17.81 12.39 -23.00
N ALA A 199 16.80 13.24 -22.77
CA ALA A 199 15.44 13.02 -23.23
C ALA A 199 15.46 12.78 -24.74
N GLY A 200 15.50 11.50 -25.13
CA GLY A 200 15.28 11.09 -26.50
C GLY A 200 13.81 11.23 -26.79
N GLN A 201 13.48 11.71 -27.98
CA GLN A 201 12.12 11.57 -28.46
C GLN A 201 11.94 10.11 -28.89
N PHE A 202 11.36 9.30 -28.01
CA PHE A 202 11.11 7.89 -28.27
C PHE A 202 9.82 7.76 -29.08
N ASN A 203 9.99 7.53 -30.38
CA ASN A 203 8.89 7.42 -31.33
C ASN A 203 8.92 6.05 -32.01
N GLY A 204 7.74 5.48 -32.19
CA GLY A 204 7.54 4.25 -32.95
C GLY A 204 7.31 3.03 -32.07
N LEU A 205 6.74 2.00 -32.69
CA LEU A 205 6.34 0.78 -31.98
C LEU A 205 7.56 0.04 -31.42
N GLY A 206 7.51 -0.29 -30.14
CA GLY A 206 8.55 -0.97 -29.35
C GLY A 206 9.88 -0.22 -29.27
N ALA A 207 9.90 1.07 -29.62
CA ALA A 207 11.13 1.87 -29.75
C ALA A 207 11.46 2.69 -28.48
N GLY A 208 10.80 2.39 -27.36
CA GLY A 208 11.11 3.00 -26.08
C GLY A 208 12.51 2.69 -25.57
N PRO A 209 13.01 3.43 -24.58
CA PRO A 209 14.26 3.10 -23.90
C PRO A 209 14.08 1.83 -23.07
N ARG A 210 15.16 1.09 -22.84
CA ARG A 210 15.15 0.00 -21.85
C ARG A 210 14.77 0.55 -20.47
N GLY A 211 15.48 1.58 -20.01
CA GLY A 211 15.26 2.18 -18.70
C GLY A 211 15.23 1.14 -17.58
N VAL A 212 14.20 1.17 -16.74
CA VAL A 212 14.02 0.20 -15.64
C VAL A 212 13.60 -1.20 -16.12
N CYS A 213 13.19 -1.37 -17.38
CA CYS A 213 12.77 -2.67 -17.90
C CYS A 213 13.93 -3.66 -18.04
N PRO A 214 13.63 -4.98 -17.97
CA PRO A 214 14.65 -6.02 -18.14
C PRO A 214 15.27 -5.98 -19.55
N PRO A 215 16.46 -6.59 -19.72
CA PRO A 215 17.06 -6.74 -21.05
C PRO A 215 16.07 -7.31 -22.08
N GLY A 216 16.00 -6.69 -23.26
CA GLY A 216 15.06 -7.07 -24.33
C GLY A 216 13.66 -6.45 -24.20
N TRP A 217 13.40 -5.67 -23.16
CA TRP A 217 12.13 -4.99 -22.93
C TRP A 217 12.33 -3.48 -22.74
N THR A 218 11.31 -2.69 -23.05
CA THR A 218 11.37 -1.23 -23.08
C THR A 218 10.17 -0.60 -22.39
N ILE A 219 10.32 0.68 -22.01
CA ILE A 219 9.22 1.52 -21.51
C ILE A 219 8.33 1.88 -22.71
N PRO A 220 6.99 1.72 -22.64
CA PRO A 220 6.11 1.89 -23.79
C PRO A 220 6.07 3.34 -24.29
N THR A 221 6.18 3.54 -25.60
CA THR A 221 6.00 4.84 -26.27
C THR A 221 4.51 5.21 -26.36
N ALA A 222 4.21 6.45 -26.77
CA ALA A 222 2.83 6.83 -27.09
C ALA A 222 2.22 5.96 -28.20
N GLU A 223 3.01 5.56 -29.20
CA GLU A 223 2.56 4.66 -30.26
C GLU A 223 2.25 3.25 -29.74
N ASP A 224 3.03 2.74 -28.78
CA ASP A 224 2.79 1.44 -28.15
C ASP A 224 1.43 1.41 -27.46
N TRP A 225 1.16 2.45 -26.66
CA TRP A 225 -0.14 2.63 -26.01
C TRP A 225 -1.28 2.77 -27.03
N ALA A 226 -1.10 3.53 -28.10
CA ALA A 226 -2.10 3.69 -29.16
C ALA A 226 -2.41 2.35 -29.85
N ASP A 227 -1.41 1.52 -30.13
CA ASP A 227 -1.55 0.17 -30.71
C ASP A 227 -2.32 -0.78 -29.78
N LEU A 228 -1.97 -0.78 -28.49
CA LEU A 228 -2.66 -1.54 -27.46
C LEU A 228 -4.16 -1.23 -27.43
N ALA A 229 -4.51 0.05 -27.39
CA ALA A 229 -5.90 0.46 -27.32
C ALA A 229 -6.66 0.24 -28.62
N THR A 230 -6.04 0.50 -29.76
CA THR A 230 -6.61 0.22 -31.09
C THR A 230 -6.93 -1.26 -31.25
N THR A 231 -6.01 -2.13 -30.79
CA THR A 231 -6.21 -3.58 -30.81
C THR A 231 -7.40 -3.99 -29.95
N VAL A 232 -7.53 -3.42 -28.75
CA VAL A 232 -8.58 -3.79 -27.80
C VAL A 232 -9.95 -3.22 -28.18
N SER A 233 -10.01 -2.00 -28.70
CA SER A 233 -11.27 -1.37 -29.13
C SER A 233 -11.75 -1.83 -30.51
N GLY A 234 -10.84 -2.33 -31.35
CA GLY A 234 -11.11 -2.62 -32.76
C GLY A 234 -11.25 -1.36 -33.63
N THR A 235 -10.92 -0.18 -33.11
CA THR A 235 -10.99 1.11 -33.82
C THR A 235 -9.71 1.91 -33.60
N PRO A 236 -9.21 2.66 -34.60
CA PRO A 236 -8.01 3.48 -34.44
C PRO A 236 -8.17 4.45 -33.26
N MET A 237 -7.26 4.37 -32.29
CA MET A 237 -7.22 5.26 -31.12
C MET A 237 -5.83 5.84 -30.92
N GLY A 238 -5.76 7.13 -30.59
CA GLY A 238 -4.55 7.84 -30.25
C GLY A 238 -4.18 7.74 -28.76
N PHE A 239 -2.93 8.06 -28.45
CA PHE A 239 -2.44 8.11 -27.07
C PHE A 239 -3.09 9.22 -26.21
N LEU A 240 -3.57 10.30 -26.82
CA LEU A 240 -4.21 11.39 -26.09
C LEU A 240 -5.73 11.24 -25.98
N ASP A 241 -6.29 10.18 -26.58
CA ASP A 241 -7.72 9.91 -26.51
C ASP A 241 -8.10 9.41 -25.11
N PRO A 242 -9.32 9.70 -24.62
CA PRO A 242 -9.74 9.37 -23.26
C PRO A 242 -9.95 7.87 -23.02
N TRP A 243 -10.08 7.07 -24.10
CA TRP A 243 -10.33 5.62 -24.07
C TRP A 243 -11.49 5.24 -23.14
N ASN A 244 -12.68 5.78 -23.43
CA ASN A 244 -13.91 5.48 -22.69
C ASN A 244 -14.23 3.97 -22.75
N GLY A 245 -14.73 3.40 -21.66
CA GLY A 245 -14.97 1.96 -21.50
C GLY A 245 -13.71 1.10 -21.31
N LEU A 246 -12.51 1.56 -21.72
CA LEU A 246 -11.31 0.74 -21.62
C LEU A 246 -10.76 0.60 -20.20
N GLY A 247 -11.02 1.54 -19.29
CA GLY A 247 -10.61 1.43 -17.90
C GLY A 247 -11.22 0.21 -17.20
N GLU A 248 -12.46 -0.14 -17.54
CA GLU A 248 -13.14 -1.32 -16.99
C GLU A 248 -12.56 -2.63 -17.52
N VAL A 249 -12.36 -2.73 -18.84
CA VAL A 249 -11.92 -3.99 -19.47
C VAL A 249 -10.46 -4.34 -19.19
N PHE A 250 -9.65 -3.35 -18.80
CA PHE A 250 -8.24 -3.53 -18.42
C PHE A 250 -8.04 -3.81 -16.93
N ALA A 251 -8.90 -3.28 -16.05
CA ALA A 251 -8.76 -3.41 -14.60
C ALA A 251 -9.29 -4.74 -14.09
N VAL A 252 -8.59 -5.33 -13.09
CA VAL A 252 -8.95 -6.64 -12.51
C VAL A 252 -9.54 -6.51 -11.12
N ASP A 253 -10.65 -7.20 -10.87
CA ASP A 253 -11.24 -7.37 -9.53
C ASP A 253 -10.42 -8.34 -8.66
N ALA A 254 -9.19 -7.93 -8.35
CA ALA A 254 -8.25 -8.72 -7.58
C ALA A 254 -8.40 -8.52 -6.06
N LYS A 255 -8.02 -9.54 -5.29
CA LYS A 255 -8.02 -9.53 -3.82
C LYS A 255 -6.69 -9.96 -3.23
N VAL A 256 -6.42 -9.48 -2.01
CA VAL A 256 -5.32 -9.95 -1.15
C VAL A 256 -5.91 -10.27 0.21
N ASN A 257 -5.74 -11.50 0.68
CA ASN A 257 -6.33 -12.02 1.93
C ASN A 257 -7.84 -11.73 2.01
N GLY A 258 -8.56 -11.98 0.91
CA GLY A 258 -10.00 -11.74 0.80
C GLY A 258 -10.45 -10.28 0.64
N ASN A 259 -9.55 -9.30 0.77
CA ASN A 259 -9.88 -7.88 0.62
C ASN A 259 -9.68 -7.43 -0.83
N LYS A 260 -10.69 -6.77 -1.41
CA LYS A 260 -10.59 -6.19 -2.76
C LYS A 260 -9.52 -5.11 -2.81
N LEU A 261 -8.70 -5.14 -3.86
CA LEU A 261 -7.71 -4.10 -4.11
C LEU A 261 -8.36 -2.84 -4.67
N TRP A 262 -9.16 -2.94 -5.74
CA TRP A 262 -9.92 -1.79 -6.25
C TRP A 262 -11.10 -1.47 -5.35
N LYS A 263 -11.27 -0.18 -5.07
CA LYS A 263 -12.49 0.35 -4.50
C LYS A 263 -13.66 0.09 -5.46
N TYR A 264 -14.76 -0.37 -4.90
CA TYR A 264 -15.99 -0.60 -5.66
C TYR A 264 -16.56 0.71 -6.21
N HIS A 265 -17.08 0.65 -7.43
CA HIS A 265 -17.91 1.69 -8.04
C HIS A 265 -18.77 1.06 -9.14
N PRO A 266 -20.04 1.47 -9.32
CA PRO A 266 -20.91 0.92 -10.37
C PRO A 266 -20.42 1.26 -11.79
N ASP A 267 -19.82 2.43 -12.00
CA ASP A 267 -19.37 2.86 -13.34
C ASP A 267 -18.02 2.27 -13.79
N ASN A 268 -17.49 1.28 -13.06
CA ASN A 268 -16.31 0.53 -13.47
C ASN A 268 -16.32 -0.79 -12.71
N GLU A 269 -16.66 -1.88 -13.39
CA GLU A 269 -16.80 -3.20 -12.78
C GLU A 269 -15.49 -4.00 -12.69
N LYS A 270 -14.39 -3.51 -13.28
CA LYS A 270 -13.08 -4.17 -13.31
C LYS A 270 -13.16 -5.60 -13.90
N THR A 271 -13.74 -5.71 -15.09
CA THR A 271 -14.07 -6.98 -15.74
C THR A 271 -12.82 -7.73 -16.23
N ASN A 272 -11.73 -7.02 -16.53
CA ASN A 272 -10.46 -7.58 -17.01
C ASN A 272 -10.60 -8.58 -18.18
N ILE A 273 -11.60 -8.42 -19.05
CA ILE A 273 -11.90 -9.42 -20.09
C ILE A 273 -10.73 -9.63 -21.08
N ILE A 274 -9.79 -8.68 -21.15
CA ILE A 274 -8.60 -8.79 -22.00
C ILE A 274 -7.36 -9.35 -21.27
N GLY A 275 -7.43 -9.58 -19.96
CA GLY A 275 -6.33 -10.14 -19.17
C GLY A 275 -5.10 -9.22 -19.05
N TRP A 276 -5.28 -7.88 -19.07
CA TRP A 276 -4.18 -6.94 -18.83
C TRP A 276 -3.93 -6.75 -17.34
N ASN A 277 -4.89 -7.08 -16.47
CA ASN A 277 -4.75 -7.12 -15.01
C ASN A 277 -4.31 -5.81 -14.35
N ALA A 278 -4.94 -4.67 -14.67
CA ALA A 278 -4.61 -3.39 -14.03
C ALA A 278 -4.93 -3.42 -12.52
N LEU A 279 -3.93 -3.15 -11.68
CA LEU A 279 -4.05 -3.06 -10.22
C LEU A 279 -3.96 -1.59 -9.75
N PRO A 280 -4.61 -1.21 -8.62
CA PRO A 280 -4.67 0.16 -8.14
C PRO A 280 -3.45 0.52 -7.27
N ALA A 281 -2.28 0.60 -7.92
CA ALA A 281 -1.01 0.86 -7.26
C ALA A 281 -0.89 2.24 -6.60
N GLY A 282 -1.79 3.18 -6.92
CA GLY A 282 -1.66 4.57 -6.52
C GLY A 282 -0.45 5.23 -7.16
N TYR A 283 0.07 6.25 -6.49
CA TYR A 283 1.25 7.00 -6.88
C TYR A 283 1.91 7.62 -5.64
N ALA A 284 3.15 8.07 -5.79
CA ALA A 284 3.83 8.87 -4.76
C ALA A 284 4.24 10.24 -5.31
N ILE A 285 4.37 11.21 -4.41
CA ILE A 285 4.82 12.58 -4.69
C ILE A 285 5.78 13.05 -3.60
N LEU A 286 6.27 14.29 -3.70
CA LEU A 286 7.14 14.92 -2.70
C LEU A 286 8.35 14.03 -2.39
N SER A 287 9.08 13.64 -3.44
CA SER A 287 10.25 12.77 -3.32
C SER A 287 9.98 11.40 -2.67
N GLY A 288 8.73 10.92 -2.73
CA GLY A 288 8.35 9.63 -2.15
C GLY A 288 7.91 9.71 -0.67
N GLU A 289 7.72 10.91 -0.13
CA GLU A 289 7.25 11.11 1.24
C GLU A 289 5.72 10.97 1.37
N THR A 290 4.98 11.26 0.29
CA THR A 290 3.52 11.24 0.29
C THR A 290 2.99 10.28 -0.76
N PHE A 291 2.10 9.39 -0.32
CA PHE A 291 1.46 8.39 -1.15
C PHE A 291 -0.04 8.64 -1.22
N SER A 292 -0.62 8.43 -2.40
CA SER A 292 -2.06 8.62 -2.61
C SER A 292 -2.60 7.64 -3.64
N GLY A 293 -3.91 7.45 -3.62
CA GLY A 293 -4.59 6.67 -4.65
C GLY A 293 -4.55 5.15 -4.48
N TYR A 294 -3.96 4.61 -3.40
CA TYR A 294 -4.04 3.18 -3.10
C TYR A 294 -5.48 2.69 -3.11
N GLY A 295 -5.73 1.64 -3.89
CA GLY A 295 -7.06 1.09 -4.09
C GLY A 295 -8.01 1.96 -4.91
N GLN A 296 -7.59 3.13 -5.39
CA GLN A 296 -8.46 4.10 -6.07
C GLN A 296 -7.98 4.47 -7.47
N THR A 297 -6.68 4.45 -7.74
CA THR A 297 -6.13 4.78 -9.06
C THR A 297 -4.80 4.07 -9.27
N SER A 298 -4.33 4.06 -10.52
CA SER A 298 -2.96 3.69 -10.83
C SER A 298 -2.51 4.45 -12.07
N PHE A 299 -1.24 4.84 -12.07
CA PHE A 299 -0.59 5.59 -13.15
C PHE A 299 0.47 4.69 -13.80
N TRP A 300 0.55 4.72 -15.13
CA TRP A 300 1.56 4.00 -15.92
C TRP A 300 2.28 4.94 -16.86
N TRP A 301 3.60 5.04 -16.73
CA TRP A 301 4.40 5.91 -17.59
C TRP A 301 4.35 5.50 -19.06
N SER A 302 4.36 6.52 -19.92
CA SER A 302 4.81 6.45 -21.30
C SER A 302 6.24 7.00 -21.38
N ALA A 303 7.03 6.50 -22.32
CA ALA A 303 8.32 7.06 -22.69
C ALA A 303 8.22 8.46 -23.32
N SER A 304 7.02 8.89 -23.71
CA SER A 304 6.80 10.22 -24.27
C SER A 304 6.82 11.31 -23.19
N SER A 305 7.31 12.49 -23.56
CA SER A 305 7.36 13.66 -22.68
C SER A 305 7.25 14.98 -23.43
N ASP A 306 6.87 16.04 -22.72
CA ASP A 306 6.87 17.42 -23.20
C ASP A 306 7.50 18.34 -22.14
N GLY A 307 8.61 18.99 -22.49
CA GLY A 307 9.43 19.77 -21.56
C GLY A 307 9.79 18.98 -20.29
N ASN A 308 9.39 19.52 -19.14
CA ASN A 308 9.62 18.91 -17.81
C ASN A 308 8.52 17.92 -17.39
N LYS A 309 7.60 17.56 -18.30
CA LYS A 309 6.49 16.67 -17.99
C LYS A 309 6.61 15.34 -18.73
N GLY A 310 6.54 14.24 -18.01
CA GLY A 310 6.36 12.89 -18.57
C GLY A 310 4.88 12.57 -18.72
N TYR A 311 4.49 11.87 -19.80
CA TYR A 311 3.11 11.44 -19.98
C TYR A 311 2.86 10.09 -19.32
N TYR A 312 1.66 9.90 -18.79
CA TYR A 312 1.20 8.63 -18.24
C TYR A 312 -0.25 8.35 -18.60
N ARG A 313 -0.60 7.08 -18.58
CA ARG A 313 -1.97 6.57 -18.62
C ARG A 313 -2.47 6.31 -17.20
N LEU A 314 -3.78 6.49 -16.95
CA LEU A 314 -4.38 6.22 -15.64
C LEU A 314 -5.78 5.60 -15.72
N ILE A 315 -6.06 4.73 -14.76
CA ILE A 315 -7.41 4.23 -14.47
C ILE A 315 -7.78 4.70 -13.07
N HIS A 316 -8.97 5.28 -12.92
CA HIS A 316 -9.51 5.67 -11.62
C HIS A 316 -10.77 4.83 -11.33
N TYR A 317 -10.94 4.41 -10.07
CA TYR A 317 -11.93 3.42 -9.67
C TYR A 317 -13.38 3.77 -9.99
N ALA A 318 -13.66 5.07 -10.11
CA ALA A 318 -15.01 5.63 -10.28
C ALA A 318 -15.36 6.03 -11.72
N VAL A 319 -14.53 5.67 -12.70
CA VAL A 319 -14.78 5.95 -14.13
C VAL A 319 -14.32 4.76 -14.96
N ASP A 320 -15.01 4.51 -16.06
CA ASP A 320 -14.72 3.41 -17.01
C ASP A 320 -13.64 3.75 -18.04
N ARG A 321 -13.08 4.96 -18.01
CA ARG A 321 -12.08 5.45 -18.97
C ARG A 321 -10.65 5.07 -18.59
N PHE A 322 -9.80 4.87 -19.59
CA PHE A 322 -8.35 4.74 -19.42
C PHE A 322 -7.66 6.03 -19.90
N SER A 323 -7.67 7.06 -19.04
CA SER A 323 -7.26 8.42 -19.39
C SER A 323 -5.76 8.60 -19.56
N CYS A 324 -5.34 9.72 -20.14
CA CYS A 324 -3.96 10.18 -20.17
C CYS A 324 -3.81 11.50 -19.41
N ALA A 325 -2.62 11.74 -18.86
CA ALA A 325 -2.22 13.01 -18.28
C ALA A 325 -0.69 13.15 -18.33
N SER A 326 -0.16 14.25 -17.80
CA SER A 326 1.28 14.45 -17.65
C SER A 326 1.61 14.98 -16.26
N ALA A 327 2.83 14.69 -15.81
CA ALA A 327 3.31 15.04 -14.48
C ALA A 327 4.80 15.38 -14.52
N ASP A 328 5.28 16.07 -13.49
CA ASP A 328 6.70 16.40 -13.40
C ASP A 328 7.58 15.17 -13.43
N LYS A 329 8.61 15.18 -14.29
CA LYS A 329 9.48 14.03 -14.52
C LYS A 329 10.20 13.54 -13.27
N SER A 330 10.42 14.44 -12.31
CA SER A 330 11.19 14.21 -11.10
C SER A 330 10.34 14.08 -9.83
N ALA A 331 9.09 14.55 -9.85
CA ALA A 331 8.30 14.73 -8.63
C ALA A 331 7.19 13.70 -8.40
N VAL A 332 6.73 13.00 -9.45
CA VAL A 332 5.68 11.98 -9.35
C VAL A 332 6.28 10.61 -9.59
N TYR A 333 5.90 9.64 -8.76
CA TYR A 333 6.27 8.24 -8.90
C TYR A 333 5.06 7.43 -9.36
N ALA A 334 5.19 6.71 -10.47
CA ALA A 334 4.14 5.90 -11.07
C ALA A 334 4.67 4.53 -11.50
N SER A 335 3.75 3.61 -11.79
CA SER A 335 4.09 2.26 -12.21
C SER A 335 4.65 2.24 -13.64
N VAL A 336 5.38 1.17 -13.96
CA VAL A 336 5.85 0.86 -15.31
C VAL A 336 5.35 -0.53 -15.69
N ARG A 337 4.98 -0.69 -16.96
CA ARG A 337 4.77 -1.98 -17.61
C ARG A 337 5.59 -2.03 -18.86
N CYS A 338 6.43 -3.03 -18.96
CA CYS A 338 7.39 -3.15 -20.04
C CYS A 338 6.75 -3.78 -21.28
N VAL A 339 7.24 -3.39 -22.45
CA VAL A 339 6.82 -3.93 -23.74
C VAL A 339 8.02 -4.40 -24.55
N ARG A 340 7.76 -5.25 -25.55
CA ARG A 340 8.71 -5.51 -26.62
C ARG A 340 7.97 -5.72 -27.93
N LYS A 341 8.66 -5.46 -29.05
CA LYS A 341 8.21 -5.97 -30.34
C LYS A 341 8.14 -7.46 -30.26
N ALA A 342 7.03 -7.99 -30.72
CA ALA A 342 6.77 -9.37 -30.51
C ALA A 342 7.06 -10.13 -31.80
N GLU A 343 7.84 -11.20 -31.67
CA GLU A 343 8.42 -11.89 -32.81
C GLU A 343 7.32 -12.53 -33.66
N ASP A 344 7.43 -12.39 -34.98
CA ASP A 344 6.54 -13.12 -35.89
C ASP A 344 6.96 -14.59 -35.88
N SER A 345 6.01 -15.49 -35.67
CA SER A 345 6.22 -16.94 -35.67
C SER A 345 6.56 -17.53 -37.05
N SER A 346 6.94 -16.70 -38.03
CA SER A 346 7.13 -17.07 -39.44
C SER A 346 8.59 -17.28 -39.86
N GLN A 347 9.54 -17.41 -38.93
CA GLN A 347 10.95 -17.71 -39.25
C GLN A 347 11.49 -19.05 -38.71
N ASN A 348 10.62 -19.95 -38.25
CA ASN A 348 11.02 -21.32 -37.85
C ASN A 348 10.22 -22.40 -38.61
N GLU A 349 10.22 -22.34 -39.94
CA GLU A 349 9.95 -23.50 -40.80
C GLU A 349 11.17 -23.84 -41.66
#